data_AF-A0A3P8UF14-F1
#
_entry.id   AF-A0A3P8UF14-F1
#
_cell.length_a   1.000
_cell.length_b   1.000
_cell.length_c   1.000
_cell.angle_alpha   90.00
_cell.angle_beta   90.00
_cell.angle_gamma   90.00
#
_symmetry.space_group_name_H-M   'P 1'
#
loop_
_entity.id
_entity.type
_entity.pdbx_description
1 polymer ?
#
loop_
_entity_poly.entity_id
_entity_poly.type
_entity_poly.pdbx_seq_one_letter_code
_entity_poly.pdbx_strand_id
1 'polypeptide(L)'
;MVVSTLLLLSLGLLTAQAQECSRPVGRPNMGLSDKDILLQTFPDGHRASFRCDVGYTPAGGSAVITCTAGSWSPVRLICERKNCGSVGPLLNGQVDYPNGPLFGEKAVITCNEGYILVGQREINCGDQGWMERLPECEVLKCDPPADITDGKFSPNKEFYEYSEVVQYSCVNDYTLNGSKSLSCSTDGKFTPDPPTCTRVECTDPKIENGTWKEGARPPYRYKSAVTLQCNSGYIMKGASIQTCDINSLWSPGLPQCTLVECTDPKIENGDLMEGSQPLYRHLSKVTLQCRSGYIMEGASTQTCDINGLWSPGLPECKSVECKEPTINNGVLKKTSQAPYKYSSTVTFECDAGYSIKGSPTQTCGSDGQWSPGLPECASRAGDVGKYVGITFAVLVVIAGVFLCCIYKKKRSRKTDKEAPKPGEDVALSVR
;
A
#
# COMPACT_ATOMS: atom_id res chain seq x y z
N MET A 1 -80.02 1.72 -126.16
CA MET A 1 -80.11 3.14 -125.75
C MET A 1 -79.15 3.33 -124.59
N VAL A 2 -77.96 3.89 -124.84
CA VAL A 2 -77.58 5.29 -124.51
C VAL A 2 -77.61 5.52 -122.99
N VAL A 3 -76.46 5.32 -122.32
CA VAL A 3 -75.53 6.36 -121.81
C VAL A 3 -76.14 7.25 -120.73
N SER A 4 -75.59 7.15 -119.52
CA SER A 4 -75.39 8.31 -118.64
C SER A 4 -74.22 8.05 -117.70
N THR A 5 -73.16 8.80 -117.94
CA THR A 5 -72.02 9.07 -117.06
C THR A 5 -72.48 9.83 -115.82
N LEU A 6 -72.07 9.39 -114.63
CA LEU A 6 -72.05 10.24 -113.44
C LEU A 6 -70.67 10.16 -112.76
N LEU A 7 -70.02 11.33 -112.79
CA LEU A 7 -68.78 11.68 -112.11
C LEU A 7 -69.03 11.94 -110.61
N LEU A 8 -67.94 11.82 -109.84
CA LEU A 8 -67.65 12.50 -108.56
C LEU A 8 -68.27 11.93 -107.28
N LEU A 9 -67.45 11.27 -106.46
CA LEU A 9 -66.77 11.90 -105.31
C LEU A 9 -66.03 10.81 -104.53
N SER A 10 -64.70 10.78 -104.66
CA SER A 10 -63.83 10.07 -103.73
C SER A 10 -63.88 10.77 -102.37
N LEU A 11 -64.83 10.39 -101.50
CA LEU A 11 -64.59 10.51 -100.08
C LEU A 11 -63.53 9.47 -99.72
N GLY A 12 -62.27 9.90 -99.72
CA GLY A 12 -61.27 9.24 -98.90
C GLY A 12 -61.76 9.32 -97.46
N LEU A 13 -62.42 8.27 -96.98
CA LEU A 13 -62.45 8.00 -95.56
C LEU A 13 -60.97 7.83 -95.19
N LEU A 14 -60.39 8.86 -94.58
CA LEU A 14 -59.37 8.69 -93.56
C LEU A 14 -60.05 7.81 -92.49
N THR A 15 -60.03 6.50 -92.73
CA THR A 15 -60.18 5.54 -91.65
C THR A 15 -58.96 5.81 -90.79
N ALA A 16 -59.16 6.57 -89.71
CA ALA A 16 -58.22 6.54 -88.61
C ALA A 16 -58.23 5.06 -88.18
N GLN A 17 -57.24 4.29 -88.66
CA GLN A 17 -57.07 2.92 -88.22
C GLN A 17 -56.79 3.00 -86.72
N ALA A 18 -57.80 2.65 -85.92
CA ALA A 18 -57.65 2.46 -84.50
C ALA A 18 -56.57 1.38 -84.30
N GLN A 19 -55.35 1.82 -84.00
CA GLN A 19 -54.22 0.91 -83.88
C GLN A 19 -54.22 0.28 -82.49
N GLU A 20 -54.28 -1.05 -82.45
CA GLU A 20 -54.28 -1.81 -81.19
C GLU A 20 -52.95 -1.68 -80.45
N CYS A 21 -53.01 -1.65 -79.13
CA CYS A 21 -51.82 -1.68 -78.28
C CYS A 21 -51.44 -3.13 -77.93
N SER A 22 -50.14 -3.40 -77.84
CA SER A 22 -49.62 -4.65 -77.29
C SER A 22 -49.74 -4.68 -75.77
N ARG A 23 -49.57 -5.85 -75.14
CA ARG A 23 -49.62 -5.99 -73.68
C ARG A 23 -48.70 -4.99 -72.97
N PRO A 24 -49.24 -4.10 -72.12
CA PRO A 24 -48.44 -3.11 -71.42
C PRO A 24 -47.52 -3.79 -70.38
N VAL A 25 -46.32 -3.26 -70.24
CA VAL A 25 -45.34 -3.71 -69.24
C VAL A 25 -45.41 -2.78 -68.03
N GLY A 26 -45.62 -3.36 -66.85
CA GLY A 26 -45.63 -2.62 -65.58
C GLY A 26 -44.23 -2.24 -65.13
N ARG A 27 -44.17 -1.45 -64.04
CA ARG A 27 -42.92 -1.24 -63.29
C ARG A 27 -42.68 -2.44 -62.34
N PRO A 28 -41.59 -2.49 -61.55
CA PRO A 28 -41.41 -3.56 -60.57
C PRO A 28 -42.57 -3.63 -59.56
N ASN A 29 -42.90 -4.84 -59.13
CA ASN A 29 -43.89 -5.14 -58.07
C ASN A 29 -45.34 -4.73 -58.42
N MET A 30 -45.71 -4.76 -59.71
CA MET A 30 -47.09 -4.60 -60.16
C MET A 30 -47.41 -5.50 -61.35
N GLY A 31 -48.66 -5.96 -61.40
CA GLY A 31 -49.21 -6.75 -62.49
C GLY A 31 -50.49 -6.14 -63.04
N LEU A 32 -50.89 -6.54 -64.24
CA LEU A 32 -52.21 -6.24 -64.78
C LEU A 32 -53.30 -6.81 -63.84
N SER A 33 -54.43 -6.13 -63.78
CA SER A 33 -55.56 -6.52 -62.93
C SER A 33 -56.63 -7.26 -63.73
N ASP A 34 -57.37 -8.13 -63.04
CA ASP A 34 -58.64 -8.72 -63.50
C ASP A 34 -58.58 -9.38 -64.89
N LYS A 35 -59.55 -9.05 -65.74
CA LYS A 35 -59.76 -9.61 -67.09
C LYS A 35 -58.62 -9.31 -68.07
N ASP A 36 -57.78 -8.32 -67.78
CA ASP A 36 -56.71 -7.90 -68.69
C ASP A 36 -55.43 -8.75 -68.51
N ILE A 37 -55.35 -9.58 -67.46
CA ILE A 37 -54.18 -10.43 -67.14
C ILE A 37 -53.85 -11.43 -68.24
N LEU A 38 -54.83 -11.91 -69.01
CA LEU A 38 -54.62 -12.95 -70.03
C LEU A 38 -54.54 -12.39 -71.45
N LEU A 39 -54.80 -11.10 -71.64
CA LEU A 39 -54.86 -10.47 -72.95
C LEU A 39 -53.46 -10.11 -73.47
N GLN A 40 -53.28 -10.22 -74.79
CA GLN A 40 -52.02 -9.90 -75.48
C GLN A 40 -52.13 -8.65 -76.36
N THR A 41 -53.34 -8.32 -76.83
CA THR A 41 -53.65 -7.12 -77.62
C THR A 41 -54.87 -6.41 -77.05
N PHE A 42 -54.92 -5.09 -77.21
CA PHE A 42 -55.92 -4.22 -76.60
C PHE A 42 -56.42 -3.18 -77.62
N PRO A 43 -57.75 -2.99 -77.77
CA PRO A 43 -58.29 -2.04 -78.73
C PRO A 43 -58.01 -0.58 -78.32
N ASP A 44 -58.02 0.32 -79.30
CA ASP A 44 -57.90 1.76 -79.08
C ASP A 44 -58.99 2.27 -78.10
N GLY A 45 -58.61 3.16 -77.19
CA GLY A 45 -59.48 3.64 -76.11
C GLY A 45 -59.64 2.68 -74.92
N HIS A 46 -59.10 1.45 -74.97
CA HIS A 46 -59.14 0.53 -73.84
C HIS A 46 -58.40 1.09 -72.62
N ARG A 47 -58.99 0.91 -71.44
CA ARG A 47 -58.44 1.34 -70.16
C ARG A 47 -58.03 0.11 -69.35
N ALA A 48 -56.73 -0.16 -69.32
CA ALA A 48 -56.15 -1.22 -68.51
C ALA A 48 -55.74 -0.69 -67.13
N SER A 49 -55.85 -1.53 -66.10
CA SER A 49 -55.46 -1.17 -64.74
C SER A 49 -54.36 -2.09 -64.22
N PHE A 50 -53.39 -1.52 -63.52
CA PHE A 50 -52.38 -2.24 -62.76
C PHE A 50 -52.77 -2.34 -61.28
N ARG A 51 -52.35 -3.43 -60.64
CA ARG A 51 -52.37 -3.59 -59.17
C ARG A 51 -50.98 -3.94 -58.69
N CYS A 52 -50.67 -3.57 -57.46
CA CYS A 52 -49.43 -4.00 -56.83
C CYS A 52 -49.44 -5.52 -56.61
N ASP A 53 -48.26 -6.13 -56.71
CA ASP A 53 -48.07 -7.55 -56.44
C ASP A 53 -48.28 -7.86 -54.96
N VAL A 54 -48.47 -9.15 -54.63
CA VAL A 54 -48.67 -9.61 -53.24
C VAL A 54 -47.50 -9.13 -52.37
N GLY A 55 -47.83 -8.49 -51.23
CA GLY A 55 -46.84 -7.90 -50.34
C GLY A 55 -46.47 -6.44 -50.64
N TYR A 56 -47.07 -5.83 -51.67
CA TYR A 56 -46.88 -4.43 -52.02
C TYR A 56 -48.20 -3.64 -51.97
N THR A 57 -48.11 -2.34 -51.65
CA THR A 57 -49.26 -1.43 -51.54
C THR A 57 -49.08 -0.18 -52.40
N PRO A 58 -50.15 0.41 -52.96
CA PRO A 58 -50.07 1.65 -53.73
C PRO A 58 -49.56 2.82 -52.87
N ALA A 59 -48.43 3.40 -53.23
CA ALA A 59 -47.84 4.56 -52.57
C ALA A 59 -48.15 5.89 -53.30
N GLY A 60 -48.64 5.83 -54.54
CA GLY A 60 -49.06 7.00 -55.29
C GLY A 60 -49.25 6.76 -56.79
N GLY A 61 -49.83 7.76 -57.47
CA GLY A 61 -50.06 7.76 -58.91
C GLY A 61 -51.27 6.95 -59.38
N SER A 62 -51.60 7.07 -60.68
CA SER A 62 -52.75 6.37 -61.29
C SER A 62 -52.39 4.93 -61.65
N ALA A 63 -53.25 3.99 -61.22
CA ALA A 63 -53.24 2.58 -61.62
C ALA A 63 -53.71 2.35 -63.06
N VAL A 64 -54.46 3.30 -63.63
CA VAL A 64 -55.11 3.14 -64.93
C VAL A 64 -54.26 3.78 -66.03
N ILE A 65 -54.09 3.04 -67.14
CA ILE A 65 -53.51 3.51 -68.39
C ILE A 65 -54.49 3.34 -69.54
N THR A 66 -54.38 4.20 -70.55
CA THR A 66 -55.27 4.20 -71.73
C THR A 66 -54.46 3.93 -72.99
N CYS A 67 -54.97 3.05 -73.85
CA CYS A 67 -54.44 2.83 -75.19
C CYS A 67 -54.94 3.96 -76.10
N THR A 68 -54.03 4.64 -76.78
CA THR A 68 -54.38 5.71 -77.73
C THR A 68 -53.47 5.61 -78.95
N ALA A 69 -54.06 5.33 -80.10
CA ALA A 69 -53.41 5.18 -81.40
C ALA A 69 -52.15 4.27 -81.32
N GLY A 70 -52.29 3.08 -80.73
CA GLY A 70 -51.22 2.08 -80.62
C GLY A 70 -50.18 2.30 -79.51
N SER A 71 -50.31 3.38 -78.72
CA SER A 71 -49.40 3.66 -77.59
C SER A 71 -50.14 3.78 -76.26
N TRP A 72 -49.52 3.26 -75.19
CA TRP A 72 -50.05 3.40 -73.83
C TRP A 72 -49.66 4.72 -73.19
N SER A 73 -50.59 5.32 -72.45
CA SER A 73 -50.25 6.38 -71.49
C SER A 73 -49.26 5.87 -70.43
N PRO A 74 -48.37 6.71 -69.89
CA PRO A 74 -47.34 6.27 -68.95
C PRO A 74 -47.94 5.70 -67.65
N VAL A 75 -47.40 4.56 -67.21
CA VAL A 75 -47.72 3.96 -65.91
C VAL A 75 -47.19 4.87 -64.81
N ARG A 76 -48.09 5.40 -63.97
CA ARG A 76 -47.77 6.30 -62.85
C ARG A 76 -47.88 5.64 -61.48
N LEU A 77 -48.50 4.47 -61.37
CA LEU A 77 -48.61 3.72 -60.13
C LEU A 77 -47.23 3.43 -59.54
N ILE A 78 -47.08 3.68 -58.24
CA ILE A 78 -45.90 3.36 -57.45
C ILE A 78 -46.33 2.33 -56.42
N CYS A 79 -45.62 1.20 -56.37
CA CYS A 79 -45.86 0.11 -55.43
C CYS A 79 -44.68 -0.02 -54.48
N GLU A 80 -44.95 0.09 -53.19
CA GLU A 80 -43.96 -0.04 -52.12
C GLU A 80 -44.25 -1.27 -51.25
N ARG A 81 -43.23 -1.80 -50.57
CA ARG A 81 -43.40 -2.94 -49.68
C ARG A 81 -44.44 -2.60 -48.61
N LYS A 82 -45.35 -3.54 -48.35
CA LYS A 82 -46.32 -3.40 -47.27
C LYS A 82 -45.57 -3.29 -45.94
N ASN A 83 -46.01 -2.36 -45.09
CA ASN A 83 -45.51 -2.20 -43.73
C ASN A 83 -46.44 -2.95 -42.76
N CYS A 84 -45.93 -3.96 -42.07
CA CYS A 84 -46.71 -4.73 -41.08
C CYS A 84 -46.93 -3.99 -39.76
N GLY A 85 -46.27 -2.85 -39.55
CA GLY A 85 -46.29 -2.11 -38.29
C GLY A 85 -45.59 -2.86 -37.17
N SER A 86 -45.82 -2.41 -35.93
CA SER A 86 -45.28 -3.09 -34.75
C SER A 86 -46.08 -4.35 -34.43
N VAL A 87 -45.40 -5.45 -34.08
CA VAL A 87 -46.01 -6.68 -33.54
C VAL A 87 -46.74 -6.43 -32.22
N GLY A 88 -46.34 -5.39 -31.48
CA GLY A 88 -46.86 -5.04 -30.16
C GLY A 88 -45.79 -5.07 -29.07
N PRO A 89 -46.11 -4.63 -27.85
CA PRO A 89 -45.19 -4.68 -26.72
C PRO A 89 -45.02 -6.12 -26.21
N LEU A 90 -43.78 -6.51 -25.92
CA LEU A 90 -43.45 -7.79 -25.29
C LEU A 90 -43.14 -7.57 -23.80
N LEU A 91 -43.83 -8.30 -22.93
CA LEU A 91 -43.54 -8.26 -21.49
C LEU A 91 -42.25 -9.06 -21.21
N ASN A 92 -41.37 -8.51 -20.39
CA ASN A 92 -40.09 -9.13 -20.01
C ASN A 92 -39.18 -9.48 -21.20
N GLY A 93 -39.27 -8.73 -22.28
CA GLY A 93 -38.41 -8.86 -23.46
C GLY A 93 -38.50 -7.64 -24.36
N GLN A 94 -37.81 -7.72 -25.48
CA GLN A 94 -37.77 -6.71 -26.52
C GLN A 94 -37.99 -7.32 -27.91
N VAL A 95 -38.59 -6.52 -28.78
CA VAL A 95 -38.85 -6.86 -30.18
C VAL A 95 -38.01 -5.93 -31.05
N ASP A 96 -37.05 -6.51 -31.75
CA ASP A 96 -36.13 -5.77 -32.61
C ASP A 96 -36.53 -5.94 -34.09
N TYR A 97 -36.39 -4.87 -34.88
CA TYR A 97 -36.66 -4.88 -36.32
C TYR A 97 -35.39 -4.50 -37.09
N PRO A 98 -34.43 -5.43 -37.29
CA PRO A 98 -33.13 -5.11 -37.87
C PRO A 98 -33.18 -4.37 -39.21
N ASN A 99 -34.18 -4.69 -40.04
CA ASN A 99 -34.40 -4.12 -41.36
C ASN A 99 -35.75 -3.38 -41.49
N GLY A 100 -36.40 -3.07 -40.36
CA GLY A 100 -37.73 -2.49 -40.31
C GLY A 100 -38.88 -3.49 -40.57
N PRO A 101 -40.14 -3.08 -40.33
CA PRO A 101 -41.32 -3.94 -40.39
C PRO A 101 -41.92 -4.06 -41.81
N LEU A 102 -41.09 -4.34 -42.82
CA LEU A 102 -41.51 -4.41 -44.23
C LEU A 102 -41.77 -5.84 -44.70
N PHE A 103 -42.64 -6.02 -45.71
CA PHE A 103 -42.98 -7.32 -46.28
C PHE A 103 -41.76 -8.14 -46.66
N GLY A 104 -41.60 -9.34 -46.08
CA GLY A 104 -40.45 -10.21 -46.24
C GLY A 104 -39.32 -10.00 -45.22
N GLU A 105 -39.38 -8.97 -44.37
CA GLU A 105 -38.51 -8.83 -43.20
C GLU A 105 -39.07 -9.58 -41.98
N LYS A 106 -38.24 -9.68 -40.94
CA LYS A 106 -38.57 -10.34 -39.68
C LYS A 106 -38.42 -9.42 -38.47
N ALA A 107 -39.25 -9.66 -37.47
CA ALA A 107 -39.06 -9.20 -36.11
C ALA A 107 -38.26 -10.26 -35.33
N VAL A 108 -37.28 -9.84 -34.54
CA VAL A 108 -36.44 -10.72 -33.72
C VAL A 108 -36.77 -10.50 -32.25
N ILE A 109 -37.07 -11.59 -31.55
CA ILE A 109 -37.49 -11.58 -30.16
C ILE A 109 -36.32 -11.93 -29.25
N THR A 110 -36.12 -11.09 -28.23
CA THR A 110 -35.10 -11.28 -27.19
C THR A 110 -35.74 -11.11 -25.83
N CYS A 111 -35.72 -12.16 -24.99
CA CYS A 111 -36.17 -12.04 -23.60
C CYS A 111 -35.13 -11.35 -22.73
N ASN A 112 -35.60 -10.66 -21.69
CA ASN A 112 -34.74 -10.05 -20.68
C ASN A 112 -33.98 -11.14 -19.91
N GLU A 113 -32.89 -10.74 -19.25
CA GLU A 113 -32.14 -11.65 -18.38
C GLU A 113 -33.05 -12.24 -17.29
N GLY A 114 -32.96 -13.56 -17.08
CA GLY A 114 -33.84 -14.28 -16.15
C GLY A 114 -35.17 -14.74 -16.74
N TYR A 115 -35.39 -14.56 -18.04
CA TYR A 115 -36.59 -15.02 -18.73
C TYR A 115 -36.24 -15.94 -19.91
N ILE A 116 -37.06 -16.96 -20.13
CA ILE A 116 -36.93 -17.94 -21.21
C ILE A 116 -38.00 -17.69 -22.29
N LEU A 117 -37.60 -17.83 -23.55
CA LEU A 117 -38.48 -17.64 -24.69
C LEU A 117 -39.35 -18.89 -24.91
N VAL A 118 -40.67 -18.74 -24.77
CA VAL A 118 -41.66 -19.76 -25.10
C VAL A 118 -42.32 -19.39 -26.42
N GLY A 119 -41.93 -20.10 -27.48
CA GLY A 119 -42.43 -19.88 -28.84
C GLY A 119 -41.31 -19.63 -29.84
N GLN A 120 -41.62 -18.89 -30.91
CA GLN A 120 -40.67 -18.62 -31.98
C GLN A 120 -39.85 -17.36 -31.71
N ARG A 121 -38.55 -17.42 -32.03
CA ARG A 121 -37.62 -16.28 -31.94
C ARG A 121 -37.84 -15.23 -33.01
N GLU A 122 -38.38 -15.64 -34.15
CA GLU A 122 -38.51 -14.78 -35.32
C GLU A 122 -39.95 -14.82 -35.83
N ILE A 123 -40.49 -13.65 -36.17
CA ILE A 123 -41.83 -13.49 -36.74
C ILE A 123 -41.69 -12.81 -38.08
N ASN A 124 -42.29 -13.38 -39.14
CA ASN A 124 -42.14 -12.86 -40.50
C ASN A 124 -43.28 -11.91 -40.89
N CYS A 125 -42.95 -10.81 -41.58
CA CYS A 125 -43.94 -9.90 -42.15
C CYS A 125 -44.45 -10.45 -43.49
N GLY A 126 -45.63 -11.06 -43.46
CA GLY A 126 -46.32 -11.63 -44.62
C GLY A 126 -47.25 -10.64 -45.31
N ASP A 127 -47.98 -11.13 -46.31
CA ASP A 127 -48.87 -10.32 -47.14
C ASP A 127 -50.12 -9.83 -46.38
N GLN A 128 -50.54 -10.57 -45.34
CA GLN A 128 -51.65 -10.19 -44.45
C GLN A 128 -51.21 -9.51 -43.14
N GLY A 129 -49.92 -9.28 -42.94
CA GLY A 129 -49.36 -8.79 -41.67
C GLY A 129 -48.35 -9.78 -41.10
N TRP A 130 -48.09 -9.68 -39.79
CA TRP A 130 -47.22 -10.63 -39.09
C TRP A 130 -47.80 -12.05 -39.14
N MET A 131 -46.99 -13.02 -39.58
CA MET A 131 -47.42 -14.39 -39.85
C MET A 131 -47.63 -15.21 -38.57
N GLU A 132 -46.94 -14.84 -37.50
CA GLU A 132 -47.02 -15.52 -36.20
C GLU A 132 -47.45 -14.54 -35.10
N ARG A 133 -47.97 -15.11 -34.00
CA ARG A 133 -48.33 -14.33 -32.81
C ARG A 133 -47.08 -14.01 -31.99
N LEU A 134 -47.14 -12.93 -31.22
CA LEU A 134 -46.08 -12.58 -30.27
C LEU A 134 -45.88 -13.73 -29.26
N PRO A 135 -44.64 -14.23 -29.06
CA PRO A 135 -44.33 -15.27 -28.08
C PRO A 135 -44.31 -14.71 -26.65
N GLU A 136 -44.14 -15.59 -25.67
CA GLU A 136 -44.09 -15.22 -24.25
C GLU A 136 -42.68 -15.38 -23.68
N CYS A 137 -42.25 -14.41 -22.87
CA CYS A 137 -41.03 -14.50 -22.07
C CYS A 137 -41.43 -14.88 -20.65
N GLU A 138 -41.34 -16.16 -20.33
CA GLU A 138 -41.66 -16.69 -19.01
C GLU A 138 -40.47 -16.59 -18.07
N VAL A 139 -40.71 -16.33 -16.78
CA VAL A 139 -39.63 -16.27 -15.79
C VAL A 139 -38.92 -17.62 -15.70
N LEU A 140 -37.59 -17.59 -15.71
CA LEU A 140 -36.78 -18.78 -15.52
C LEU A 140 -36.99 -19.32 -14.10
N LYS A 141 -37.13 -20.64 -13.99
CA LYS A 141 -37.31 -21.34 -12.73
C LYS A 141 -36.20 -22.36 -12.51
N CYS A 142 -35.69 -22.40 -11.28
CA CYS A 142 -34.80 -23.44 -10.80
C CYS A 142 -35.60 -24.47 -9.99
N ASP A 143 -35.24 -25.75 -10.15
CA ASP A 143 -35.64 -26.81 -9.23
C ASP A 143 -35.02 -26.57 -7.84
N PRO A 144 -35.57 -27.16 -6.77
CA PRO A 144 -35.02 -27.02 -5.44
C PRO A 144 -33.56 -27.50 -5.39
N PRO A 145 -32.69 -26.78 -4.68
CA PRO A 145 -31.29 -27.15 -4.58
C PRO A 145 -31.14 -28.47 -3.81
N ALA A 146 -29.98 -29.14 -3.95
CA ALA A 146 -29.76 -30.41 -3.29
C ALA A 146 -29.80 -30.30 -1.75
N ASP A 147 -30.40 -31.28 -1.09
CA ASP A 147 -30.28 -31.45 0.35
C ASP A 147 -28.85 -31.80 0.73
N ILE A 148 -28.41 -31.31 1.89
CA ILE A 148 -27.07 -31.58 2.43
C ILE A 148 -27.19 -32.33 3.75
N THR A 149 -26.25 -33.24 4.03
CA THR A 149 -26.22 -33.96 5.30
C THR A 149 -25.97 -33.00 6.45
N ASP A 150 -26.65 -33.20 7.58
CA ASP A 150 -26.56 -32.36 8.78
C ASP A 150 -26.87 -30.87 8.52
N GLY A 151 -27.64 -30.56 7.47
CA GLY A 151 -28.08 -29.21 7.15
C GLY A 151 -29.47 -29.15 6.52
N LYS A 152 -29.96 -27.92 6.40
CA LYS A 152 -31.25 -27.60 5.77
C LYS A 152 -31.17 -26.24 5.10
N PHE A 153 -31.98 -26.01 4.08
CA PHE A 153 -32.13 -24.70 3.45
C PHE A 153 -33.54 -24.12 3.63
N SER A 154 -33.65 -22.80 3.50
CA SER A 154 -34.92 -22.07 3.56
C SER A 154 -34.90 -20.86 2.63
N PRO A 155 -36.02 -20.49 2.00
CA PRO A 155 -37.31 -21.19 2.01
C PRO A 155 -37.23 -22.51 1.24
N ASN A 156 -38.09 -23.50 1.56
CA ASN A 156 -38.26 -24.74 0.80
C ASN A 156 -39.53 -24.60 -0.08
N LYS A 157 -39.34 -24.49 -1.39
CA LYS A 157 -40.39 -24.31 -2.40
C LYS A 157 -40.28 -25.42 -3.44
N GLU A 158 -41.35 -25.65 -4.20
CA GLU A 158 -41.34 -26.56 -5.35
C GLU A 158 -40.48 -26.03 -6.51
N PHE A 159 -40.47 -24.71 -6.72
CA PHE A 159 -39.65 -24.01 -7.72
C PHE A 159 -39.23 -22.63 -7.20
N TYR A 160 -38.14 -22.11 -7.76
CA TYR A 160 -37.58 -20.80 -7.43
C TYR A 160 -37.44 -19.96 -8.68
N GLU A 161 -37.89 -18.72 -8.64
CA GLU A 161 -37.74 -17.80 -9.76
C GLU A 161 -36.30 -17.25 -9.85
N TYR A 162 -35.92 -16.76 -11.02
CA TYR A 162 -34.62 -16.14 -11.24
C TYR A 162 -34.26 -15.13 -10.14
N SER A 163 -33.01 -15.17 -9.67
CA SER A 163 -32.48 -14.35 -8.56
C SER A 163 -33.10 -14.61 -7.19
N GLU A 164 -34.04 -15.55 -7.03
CA GLU A 164 -34.45 -15.98 -5.70
C GLU A 164 -33.30 -16.68 -4.97
N VAL A 165 -33.24 -16.46 -3.65
CA VAL A 165 -32.15 -16.90 -2.79
C VAL A 165 -32.65 -17.90 -1.76
N VAL A 166 -31.90 -18.98 -1.62
CA VAL A 166 -32.02 -19.94 -0.52
C VAL A 166 -30.84 -19.77 0.43
N GLN A 167 -31.09 -19.95 1.73
CA GLN A 167 -30.05 -19.92 2.75
C GLN A 167 -29.91 -21.27 3.43
N TYR A 168 -28.71 -21.81 3.41
CA TYR A 168 -28.36 -23.03 4.14
C TYR A 168 -28.00 -22.73 5.59
N SER A 169 -28.31 -23.71 6.44
CA SER A 169 -27.99 -23.73 7.85
C SER A 169 -27.66 -25.15 8.27
N CYS A 170 -26.64 -25.31 9.12
CA CYS A 170 -26.31 -26.61 9.68
C CYS A 170 -27.12 -26.89 10.95
N VAL A 171 -27.34 -28.17 11.23
CA VAL A 171 -28.02 -28.65 12.43
C VAL A 171 -27.02 -28.71 13.59
N ASN A 172 -27.49 -28.45 14.82
CA ASN A 172 -26.69 -28.50 16.05
C ASN A 172 -25.44 -27.59 15.98
N ASP A 173 -24.27 -28.13 16.33
CA ASP A 173 -22.97 -27.44 16.40
C ASP A 173 -22.10 -27.66 15.16
N TYR A 174 -22.68 -28.14 14.06
CA TYR A 174 -21.99 -28.23 12.78
C TYR A 174 -21.74 -26.84 12.20
N THR A 175 -20.61 -26.71 11.53
CA THR A 175 -20.16 -25.48 10.89
C THR A 175 -20.40 -25.57 9.39
N LEU A 176 -20.91 -24.48 8.81
CA LEU A 176 -21.12 -24.38 7.37
C LEU A 176 -19.79 -24.13 6.66
N ASN A 177 -19.42 -25.03 5.74
CA ASN A 177 -18.27 -24.93 4.87
C ASN A 177 -18.71 -24.62 3.43
N GLY A 178 -18.48 -23.40 2.99
CA GLY A 178 -18.92 -22.88 1.70
C GLY A 178 -19.90 -21.72 1.82
N SER A 179 -20.62 -21.43 0.75
CA SER A 179 -21.52 -20.28 0.69
C SER A 179 -22.82 -20.55 1.42
N LYS A 180 -23.19 -19.62 2.31
CA LYS A 180 -24.47 -19.66 3.04
C LYS A 180 -25.69 -19.47 2.15
N SER A 181 -25.54 -18.67 1.10
CA SER A 181 -26.63 -18.28 0.21
C SER A 181 -26.34 -18.75 -1.20
N LEU A 182 -27.36 -19.31 -1.85
CA LEU A 182 -27.33 -19.64 -3.27
C LEU A 182 -28.45 -18.90 -3.97
N SER A 183 -28.21 -18.45 -5.20
CA SER A 183 -29.17 -17.77 -6.05
C SER A 183 -29.51 -18.59 -7.28
N CYS A 184 -30.78 -18.61 -7.67
CA CYS A 184 -31.21 -19.19 -8.94
C CYS A 184 -30.63 -18.36 -10.11
N SER A 185 -29.76 -18.98 -10.89
CA SER A 185 -28.97 -18.37 -11.95
C SER A 185 -29.69 -18.47 -13.32
N THR A 186 -29.12 -17.83 -14.34
CA THR A 186 -29.66 -17.80 -15.72
C THR A 186 -29.58 -19.15 -16.45
N ASP A 187 -28.88 -20.13 -15.88
CA ASP A 187 -28.75 -21.49 -16.41
C ASP A 187 -29.77 -22.49 -15.80
N GLY A 188 -30.72 -22.01 -14.98
CA GLY A 188 -31.71 -22.87 -14.33
C GLY A 188 -31.15 -23.62 -13.12
N LYS A 189 -29.96 -23.25 -12.62
CA LYS A 189 -29.33 -23.89 -11.45
C LYS A 189 -29.04 -22.88 -10.36
N PHE A 190 -28.96 -23.40 -9.14
CA PHE A 190 -28.48 -22.61 -8.00
C PHE A 190 -26.96 -22.45 -8.07
N THR A 191 -26.51 -21.21 -7.89
CA THR A 191 -25.09 -20.89 -7.81
C THR A 191 -24.80 -20.02 -6.58
N PRO A 192 -23.65 -20.20 -5.92
CA PRO A 192 -22.65 -21.25 -6.12
C PRO A 192 -23.17 -22.65 -5.70
N ASP A 193 -22.32 -23.68 -5.76
CA ASP A 193 -22.71 -25.03 -5.34
C ASP A 193 -23.12 -25.10 -3.84
N PRO A 194 -23.98 -26.06 -3.45
CA PRO A 194 -24.39 -26.25 -2.06
C PRO A 194 -23.20 -26.41 -1.10
N PRO A 195 -23.24 -25.75 0.08
CA PRO A 195 -22.20 -25.90 1.09
C PRO A 195 -22.25 -27.27 1.76
N THR A 196 -21.23 -27.60 2.52
CA THR A 196 -21.20 -28.81 3.36
C THR A 196 -21.28 -28.43 4.84
N CYS A 197 -21.88 -29.29 5.67
CA CYS A 197 -21.87 -29.13 7.11
C CYS A 197 -20.79 -30.03 7.71
N THR A 198 -19.81 -29.43 8.39
CA THR A 198 -18.68 -30.16 8.99
C THR A 198 -18.66 -29.94 10.49
N ARG A 199 -18.37 -31.02 11.24
CA ARG A 199 -18.10 -30.91 12.66
C ARG A 199 -16.63 -30.51 12.84
N VAL A 200 -16.40 -29.34 13.42
CA VAL A 200 -15.05 -28.77 13.61
C VAL A 200 -14.69 -28.83 15.08
N GLU A 201 -13.61 -29.54 15.40
CA GLU A 201 -13.11 -29.65 16.76
C GLU A 201 -11.58 -29.80 16.76
N CYS A 202 -10.88 -28.72 17.07
CA CYS A 202 -9.43 -28.75 17.18
C CYS A 202 -8.98 -29.42 18.48
N THR A 203 -7.90 -30.18 18.41
CA THR A 203 -7.28 -30.77 19.59
C THR A 203 -6.60 -29.72 20.44
N ASP A 204 -6.40 -30.01 21.73
CA ASP A 204 -5.67 -29.12 22.64
C ASP A 204 -4.26 -28.81 22.11
N PRO A 205 -3.87 -27.52 21.99
CA PRO A 205 -2.60 -27.12 21.38
C PRO A 205 -1.44 -27.54 22.26
N LYS A 206 -0.69 -28.56 21.83
CA LYS A 206 0.51 -29.04 22.51
C LYS A 206 1.74 -28.32 21.95
N ILE A 207 2.34 -27.45 22.76
CA ILE A 207 3.59 -26.76 22.44
C ILE A 207 4.65 -27.17 23.47
N GLU A 208 5.76 -27.73 23.01
CA GLU A 208 6.91 -27.99 23.88
C GLU A 208 7.48 -26.66 24.40
N ASN A 209 7.71 -26.57 25.71
CA ASN A 209 8.17 -25.34 26.39
C ASN A 209 7.26 -24.12 26.18
N GLY A 210 5.98 -24.34 25.94
CA GLY A 210 4.96 -23.29 25.88
C GLY A 210 3.68 -23.68 26.61
N THR A 211 2.85 -22.68 26.87
CA THR A 211 1.57 -22.82 27.57
C THR A 211 0.48 -21.98 26.92
N TRP A 212 -0.77 -22.39 27.13
CA TRP A 212 -1.91 -21.51 26.90
C TRP A 212 -1.83 -20.29 27.82
N LYS A 213 -2.07 -19.11 27.27
CA LYS A 213 -2.07 -17.84 28.00
C LYS A 213 -3.49 -17.33 28.22
N GLU A 214 -4.27 -17.21 27.15
CA GLU A 214 -5.63 -16.64 27.17
C GLU A 214 -6.45 -17.09 25.94
N GLY A 215 -7.76 -16.84 25.95
CA GLY A 215 -8.68 -17.14 24.84
C GLY A 215 -9.71 -18.24 25.15
N ALA A 216 -10.07 -19.01 24.13
CA ALA A 216 -11.03 -20.10 24.24
C ALA A 216 -10.52 -21.25 25.12
N ARG A 217 -11.45 -22.05 25.66
CA ARG A 217 -11.18 -23.30 26.39
C ARG A 217 -11.82 -24.48 25.66
N PRO A 218 -11.32 -25.73 25.86
CA PRO A 218 -11.90 -26.90 25.21
C PRO A 218 -13.38 -27.08 25.55
N PRO A 219 -14.20 -27.61 24.63
CA PRO A 219 -13.85 -28.04 23.27
C PRO A 219 -13.66 -26.85 22.29
N TYR A 220 -12.61 -26.92 21.46
CA TYR A 220 -12.25 -25.83 20.54
C TYR A 220 -12.99 -25.98 19.20
N ARG A 221 -14.07 -25.23 19.03
CA ARG A 221 -14.89 -25.20 17.81
C ARG A 221 -14.34 -24.26 16.75
N TYR A 222 -14.92 -24.27 15.55
CA TYR A 222 -14.55 -23.35 14.47
C TYR A 222 -14.44 -21.89 14.94
N LYS A 223 -13.37 -21.21 14.51
CA LYS A 223 -13.00 -19.84 14.91
C LYS A 223 -12.71 -19.62 16.40
N SER A 224 -12.64 -20.68 17.21
CA SER A 224 -12.08 -20.57 18.55
C SER A 224 -10.66 -20.05 18.46
N ALA A 225 -10.37 -18.96 19.15
CA ALA A 225 -9.05 -18.35 19.17
C ALA A 225 -8.39 -18.54 20.52
N VAL A 226 -7.12 -18.92 20.50
CA VAL A 226 -6.27 -19.04 21.69
C VAL A 226 -5.00 -18.24 21.49
N THR A 227 -4.49 -17.68 22.58
CA THR A 227 -3.18 -17.05 22.62
C THR A 227 -2.24 -17.92 23.44
N LEU A 228 -1.11 -18.23 22.83
CA LEU A 228 -0.09 -19.13 23.35
C LEU A 228 1.13 -18.30 23.76
N GLN A 229 1.90 -18.80 24.72
CA GLN A 229 3.08 -18.13 25.23
C GLN A 229 4.19 -19.16 25.49
N CYS A 230 5.43 -18.81 25.18
CA CYS A 230 6.57 -19.64 25.54
C CYS A 230 6.93 -19.46 27.02
N ASN A 231 7.42 -20.53 27.63
CA ASN A 231 7.92 -20.52 29.00
C ASN A 231 9.14 -19.59 29.13
N SER A 232 9.46 -19.18 30.35
CA SER A 232 10.64 -18.34 30.62
C SER A 232 11.92 -18.98 30.07
N GLY A 233 12.75 -18.18 29.37
CA GLY A 233 13.96 -18.65 28.71
C GLY A 233 13.76 -19.21 27.30
N TYR A 234 12.54 -19.15 26.75
CA TYR A 234 12.23 -19.53 25.37
C TYR A 234 11.61 -18.37 24.59
N ILE A 235 11.96 -18.27 23.31
CA ILE A 235 11.42 -17.32 22.33
C ILE A 235 10.49 -18.03 21.35
N MET A 236 9.38 -17.37 21.00
CA MET A 236 8.39 -17.91 20.07
C MET A 236 8.82 -17.74 18.62
N LYS A 237 8.77 -18.83 17.84
CA LYS A 237 8.86 -18.85 16.38
C LYS A 237 7.49 -19.20 15.81
N GLY A 238 6.87 -18.25 15.12
CA GLY A 238 5.50 -18.36 14.60
C GLY A 238 4.53 -17.42 15.29
N ALA A 239 3.23 -17.55 14.97
CA ALA A 239 2.19 -16.70 15.53
C ALA A 239 1.79 -17.15 16.95
N SER A 240 1.66 -16.20 17.87
CA SER A 240 1.15 -16.47 19.23
C SER A 240 -0.35 -16.70 19.29
N ILE A 241 -1.10 -16.15 18.33
CA ILE A 241 -2.54 -16.30 18.23
C ILE A 241 -2.84 -17.42 17.22
N GLN A 242 -3.62 -18.41 17.66
CA GLN A 242 -4.03 -19.55 16.86
C GLN A 242 -5.54 -19.59 16.80
N THR A 243 -6.08 -19.86 15.61
CA THR A 243 -7.52 -19.99 15.38
C THR A 243 -7.84 -21.39 14.88
N CYS A 244 -8.86 -22.02 15.44
CA CYS A 244 -9.32 -23.33 14.98
C CYS A 244 -10.00 -23.19 13.62
N ASP A 245 -9.37 -23.76 12.59
CA ASP A 245 -9.80 -23.67 11.22
C ASP A 245 -10.81 -24.77 10.87
N ILE A 246 -11.47 -24.64 9.71
CA ILE A 246 -12.57 -25.51 9.28
C ILE A 246 -12.15 -26.97 9.05
N ASN A 247 -10.85 -27.21 8.86
CA ASN A 247 -10.25 -28.53 8.75
C ASN A 247 -9.91 -29.16 10.12
N SER A 248 -10.34 -28.55 11.23
CA SER A 248 -10.00 -28.98 12.61
C SER A 248 -8.51 -28.90 12.93
N LEU A 249 -7.76 -28.03 12.24
CA LEU A 249 -6.37 -27.72 12.53
C LEU A 249 -6.23 -26.29 13.04
N TRP A 250 -5.19 -26.03 13.82
CA TRP A 250 -4.83 -24.68 14.22
C TRP A 250 -4.19 -23.92 13.06
N SER A 251 -4.69 -22.71 12.79
CA SER A 251 -4.18 -21.80 11.78
C SER A 251 -3.64 -20.52 12.44
N PRO A 252 -2.45 -20.02 12.04
CA PRO A 252 -1.63 -20.46 10.89
C PRO A 252 -0.83 -21.76 11.13
N GLY A 253 -0.90 -22.34 12.32
CA GLY A 253 -0.12 -23.51 12.73
C GLY A 253 0.55 -23.23 14.06
N LEU A 254 0.62 -24.24 14.92
CA LEU A 254 1.16 -24.09 16.28
C LEU A 254 2.60 -23.57 16.25
N PRO A 255 2.94 -22.56 17.08
CA PRO A 255 4.29 -22.00 17.13
C PRO A 255 5.26 -22.97 17.81
N GLN A 256 6.55 -22.74 17.57
CA GLN A 256 7.63 -23.45 18.26
C GLN A 256 8.32 -22.53 19.27
N CYS A 257 8.58 -23.05 20.47
CA CYS A 257 9.34 -22.33 21.48
C CYS A 257 10.80 -22.80 21.45
N THR A 258 11.70 -21.93 21.02
CA THR A 258 13.14 -22.20 20.93
C THR A 258 13.87 -21.55 22.10
N LEU A 259 14.96 -22.14 22.57
CA LEU A 259 15.74 -21.56 23.66
C LEU A 259 16.20 -20.13 23.30
N VAL A 260 16.18 -19.22 24.28
CA VAL A 260 16.76 -17.87 24.13
C VAL A 260 18.26 -17.99 24.17
N GLU A 261 18.91 -17.50 23.10
CA GLU A 261 20.36 -17.47 22.95
C GLU A 261 20.78 -16.09 22.47
N CYS A 262 21.67 -15.44 23.22
CA CYS A 262 22.32 -14.21 22.78
C CYS A 262 23.59 -14.54 21.98
N THR A 263 23.84 -13.76 20.95
CA THR A 263 25.09 -13.84 20.20
C THR A 263 26.26 -13.36 21.05
N ASP A 264 27.45 -13.87 20.75
CA ASP A 264 28.68 -13.42 21.40
C ASP A 264 28.84 -11.90 21.22
N PRO A 265 28.98 -11.13 22.32
CA PRO A 265 29.01 -9.67 22.27
C PRO A 265 30.27 -9.18 21.55
N LYS A 266 30.10 -8.68 20.32
CA LYS A 266 31.20 -8.09 19.54
C LYS A 266 31.22 -6.58 19.74
N ILE A 267 32.30 -6.06 20.30
CA ILE A 267 32.55 -4.62 20.45
C ILE A 267 33.84 -4.25 19.72
N GLU A 268 33.79 -3.22 18.88
CA GLU A 268 34.99 -2.67 18.28
C GLU A 268 35.83 -1.94 19.33
N ASN A 269 37.13 -2.22 19.39
CA ASN A 269 38.05 -1.66 20.39
C ASN A 269 37.67 -1.94 21.85
N GLY A 270 36.84 -2.96 22.09
CA GLY A 270 36.52 -3.49 23.41
C GLY A 270 36.82 -4.98 23.51
N ASP A 271 36.91 -5.47 24.74
CA ASP A 271 37.13 -6.86 25.08
C ASP A 271 36.11 -7.31 26.14
N LEU A 272 35.79 -8.61 26.13
CA LEU A 272 34.97 -9.24 27.14
C LEU A 272 35.82 -9.49 28.40
N MET A 273 35.49 -8.80 29.49
CA MET A 273 36.23 -8.86 30.76
C MET A 273 35.78 -10.05 31.61
N GLU A 274 34.47 -10.27 31.73
CA GLU A 274 33.89 -11.32 32.56
C GLU A 274 32.62 -11.90 31.92
N GLY A 275 32.31 -13.15 32.24
CA GLY A 275 31.05 -13.78 31.85
C GLY A 275 31.10 -14.52 30.51
N SER A 276 32.29 -14.79 29.97
CA SER A 276 32.45 -15.63 28.77
C SER A 276 31.83 -17.01 28.98
N GLN A 277 30.94 -17.39 28.06
CA GLN A 277 30.25 -18.67 28.05
C GLN A 277 30.27 -19.24 26.64
N PRO A 278 30.28 -20.59 26.49
CA PRO A 278 30.13 -21.21 25.18
C PRO A 278 28.77 -20.91 24.54
N LEU A 279 27.77 -20.60 25.37
CA LEU A 279 26.43 -20.21 24.95
C LEU A 279 25.81 -19.25 25.98
N TYR A 280 25.38 -18.06 25.54
CA TYR A 280 24.72 -17.09 26.40
C TYR A 280 23.22 -17.31 26.40
N ARG A 281 22.66 -17.65 27.55
CA ARG A 281 21.21 -17.89 27.73
C ARG A 281 20.54 -16.67 28.32
N HIS A 282 19.21 -16.66 28.37
CA HIS A 282 18.44 -15.65 29.10
C HIS A 282 19.02 -15.44 30.52
N LEU A 283 19.20 -14.17 30.90
CA LEU A 283 19.85 -13.70 32.14
C LEU A 283 21.36 -13.94 32.26
N SER A 284 22.03 -14.52 31.26
CA SER A 284 23.50 -14.48 31.20
C SER A 284 23.98 -13.04 31.26
N LYS A 285 25.01 -12.80 32.07
CA LYS A 285 25.61 -11.47 32.24
C LYS A 285 27.03 -11.48 31.72
N VAL A 286 27.37 -10.42 31.00
CA VAL A 286 28.73 -10.16 30.52
C VAL A 286 29.16 -8.78 30.99
N THR A 287 30.42 -8.66 31.34
CA THR A 287 31.05 -7.39 31.67
C THR A 287 32.07 -7.08 30.58
N LEU A 288 31.96 -5.89 30.00
CA LEU A 288 32.72 -5.45 28.84
C LEU A 288 33.66 -4.32 29.26
N GLN A 289 34.79 -4.21 28.58
CA GLN A 289 35.78 -3.18 28.84
C GLN A 289 36.38 -2.65 27.53
N CYS A 290 36.58 -1.34 27.44
CA CYS A 290 37.28 -0.76 26.30
C CYS A 290 38.80 -0.94 26.42
N ARG A 291 39.47 -1.17 25.30
CA ARG A 291 40.93 -1.26 25.22
C ARG A 291 41.57 0.08 25.59
N SER A 292 42.84 0.03 26.00
CA SER A 292 43.63 1.22 26.31
C SER A 292 43.59 2.24 25.17
N GLY A 293 43.24 3.49 25.51
CA GLY A 293 43.06 4.56 24.54
C GLY A 293 41.64 4.72 24.01
N TYR A 294 40.66 3.99 24.57
CA TYR A 294 39.23 4.15 24.30
C TYR A 294 38.43 4.32 25.60
N ILE A 295 37.37 5.13 25.56
CA ILE A 295 36.42 5.39 26.65
C ILE A 295 35.08 4.73 26.31
N MET A 296 34.46 4.12 27.30
CA MET A 296 33.17 3.45 27.17
C MET A 296 32.01 4.45 27.21
N GLU A 297 31.13 4.37 26.22
CA GLU A 297 29.83 5.05 26.22
C GLU A 297 28.71 4.01 26.31
N GLY A 298 27.96 4.05 27.41
CA GLY A 298 26.94 3.05 27.75
C GLY A 298 27.27 2.29 29.03
N ALA A 299 26.47 1.27 29.33
CA ALA A 299 26.70 0.41 30.48
C ALA A 299 27.87 -0.56 30.22
N SER A 300 28.65 -0.88 31.24
CA SER A 300 29.71 -1.90 31.14
C SER A 300 29.21 -3.34 31.36
N THR A 301 28.00 -3.51 31.89
CA THR A 301 27.41 -4.82 32.16
C THR A 301 26.14 -5.00 31.34
N GLN A 302 26.07 -6.08 30.59
CA GLN A 302 24.95 -6.44 29.74
C GLN A 302 24.32 -7.72 30.25
N THR A 303 23.00 -7.79 30.16
CA THR A 303 22.23 -9.00 30.46
C THR A 303 21.53 -9.46 29.18
N CYS A 304 21.61 -10.75 28.89
CA CYS A 304 20.87 -11.36 27.78
C CYS A 304 19.38 -11.33 28.11
N ASP A 305 18.62 -10.55 27.34
CA ASP A 305 17.19 -10.33 27.56
C ASP A 305 16.33 -11.49 27.04
N ILE A 306 15.01 -11.39 27.23
CA ILE A 306 14.05 -12.42 26.83
C ILE A 306 13.90 -12.58 25.30
N ASN A 307 14.40 -11.61 24.52
CA ASN A 307 14.36 -11.62 23.06
C ASN A 307 15.67 -12.13 22.46
N GLY A 308 16.67 -12.50 23.27
CA GLY A 308 17.99 -12.89 22.80
C GLY A 308 18.86 -11.70 22.39
N LEU A 309 18.61 -10.54 22.98
CA LEU A 309 19.39 -9.31 22.76
C LEU A 309 20.10 -8.90 24.06
N TRP A 310 21.26 -8.25 23.93
CA TRP A 310 21.95 -7.66 25.06
C TRP A 310 21.24 -6.38 25.51
N SER A 311 20.90 -6.29 26.79
CA SER A 311 20.25 -5.12 27.41
C SER A 311 21.12 -4.55 28.53
N PRO A 312 21.35 -3.21 28.61
CA PRO A 312 20.69 -2.12 27.85
C PRO A 312 21.21 -1.89 26.42
N GLY A 313 21.96 -2.84 25.85
CA GLY A 313 22.63 -2.73 24.56
C GLY A 313 24.14 -2.92 24.74
N LEU A 314 24.85 -3.24 23.65
CA LEU A 314 26.31 -3.25 23.67
C LEU A 314 26.83 -1.81 23.74
N PRO A 315 27.85 -1.51 24.58
CA PRO A 315 28.44 -0.19 24.67
C PRO A 315 29.32 0.13 23.46
N GLU A 316 29.57 1.41 23.23
CA GLU A 316 30.50 1.89 22.20
C GLU A 316 31.83 2.32 22.85
N CYS A 317 32.95 1.89 22.26
CA CYS A 317 34.29 2.30 22.70
C CYS A 317 34.81 3.42 21.79
N LYS A 318 34.76 4.67 22.27
CA LYS A 318 35.22 5.85 21.53
C LYS A 318 36.67 6.17 21.84
N SER A 319 37.44 6.58 20.84
CA SER A 319 38.86 6.91 21.05
C SER A 319 39.02 8.08 22.02
N VAL A 320 39.99 7.97 22.93
CA VAL A 320 40.43 9.05 23.82
C VAL A 320 41.06 10.16 22.99
N GLU A 321 40.63 11.39 23.25
CA GLU A 321 41.24 12.61 22.70
C GLU A 321 41.61 13.55 23.84
N CYS A 322 42.89 13.91 23.92
CA CYS A 322 43.36 14.92 24.86
C CYS A 322 43.08 16.32 24.32
N LYS A 323 42.67 17.22 25.21
CA LYS A 323 42.51 18.64 24.88
C LYS A 323 43.86 19.23 24.46
N GLU A 324 43.82 20.14 23.48
CA GLU A 324 45.00 20.90 23.08
C GLU A 324 45.65 21.59 24.30
N PRO A 325 46.92 21.27 24.61
CA PRO A 325 47.55 21.73 25.83
C PRO A 325 48.10 23.15 25.68
N THR A 326 47.79 24.01 26.65
CA THR A 326 48.24 25.41 26.69
C THR A 326 49.04 25.68 27.96
N ILE A 327 50.21 26.29 27.84
CA ILE A 327 51.05 26.73 28.98
C ILE A 327 51.33 28.23 28.86
N ASN A 328 51.52 28.91 30.00
CA ASN A 328 51.88 30.34 30.03
C ASN A 328 53.40 30.51 29.86
N ASN A 329 53.83 31.54 29.12
CA ASN A 329 55.24 31.89 28.89
C ASN A 329 56.07 30.73 28.30
N GLY A 330 55.46 29.96 27.39
CA GLY A 330 56.13 28.89 26.65
C GLY A 330 55.37 28.51 25.38
N VAL A 331 56.09 27.83 24.49
CA VAL A 331 55.63 27.41 23.17
C VAL A 331 55.71 25.89 23.01
N LEU A 332 54.77 25.34 22.23
CA LEU A 332 54.76 23.95 21.81
C LEU A 332 55.77 23.76 20.66
N LYS A 333 56.82 22.95 20.84
CA LYS A 333 57.91 22.82 19.86
C LYS A 333 57.85 21.56 18.99
N LYS A 334 57.34 20.44 19.50
CA LYS A 334 57.26 19.15 18.80
C LYS A 334 55.90 18.50 19.05
N THR A 335 55.20 18.13 17.98
CA THR A 335 53.76 17.85 18.02
C THR A 335 53.39 16.61 17.21
N SER A 336 52.51 15.79 17.79
CA SER A 336 51.58 14.93 17.04
C SER A 336 50.39 15.80 16.60
N GLN A 337 50.06 15.89 15.30
CA GLN A 337 49.01 16.81 14.81
C GLN A 337 47.64 16.52 15.44
N ALA A 338 46.85 17.56 15.73
CA ALA A 338 45.50 17.41 16.27
C ALA A 338 44.61 16.59 15.30
N PRO A 339 43.71 15.74 15.80
CA PRO A 339 43.36 15.50 17.21
C PRO A 339 44.40 14.66 17.97
N TYR A 340 44.66 15.02 19.23
CA TYR A 340 45.66 14.37 20.09
C TYR A 340 45.11 13.06 20.68
N LYS A 341 45.29 11.97 19.95
CA LYS A 341 44.85 10.63 20.37
C LYS A 341 45.73 10.06 21.49
N TYR A 342 45.26 9.02 22.17
CA TYR A 342 46.06 8.24 23.12
C TYR A 342 47.49 7.97 22.63
N SER A 343 48.48 8.11 23.52
CA SER A 343 49.92 8.01 23.25
C SER A 343 50.54 9.11 22.37
N SER A 344 49.75 10.10 21.92
CA SER A 344 50.30 11.31 21.29
C SER A 344 51.27 12.00 22.24
N THR A 345 52.39 12.48 21.72
CA THR A 345 53.40 13.20 22.50
C THR A 345 53.50 14.65 22.05
N VAL A 346 53.69 15.53 23.04
CA VAL A 346 53.97 16.94 22.85
C VAL A 346 55.16 17.37 23.70
N THR A 347 55.94 18.32 23.19
CA THR A 347 57.10 18.88 23.91
C THR A 347 57.01 20.39 23.97
N PHE A 348 57.22 20.96 25.16
CA PHE A 348 57.21 22.39 25.42
C PHE A 348 58.61 22.98 25.58
N GLU A 349 58.73 24.25 25.22
CA GLU A 349 59.88 25.09 25.49
C GLU A 349 59.42 26.42 26.07
N CYS A 350 60.03 26.89 27.16
CA CYS A 350 59.66 28.16 27.74
C CYS A 350 60.22 29.35 26.93
N ASP A 351 59.49 30.46 26.96
CA ASP A 351 59.90 31.71 26.34
C ASP A 351 61.17 32.28 26.99
N ALA A 352 61.84 33.19 26.28
CA ALA A 352 63.07 33.81 26.75
C ALA A 352 62.89 34.48 28.13
N GLY A 353 63.79 34.18 29.07
CA GLY A 353 63.72 34.67 30.47
C GLY A 353 63.04 33.71 31.45
N TYR A 354 62.41 32.64 30.95
CA TYR A 354 61.80 31.59 31.75
C TYR A 354 62.61 30.28 31.69
N SER A 355 62.36 29.39 32.63
CA SER A 355 62.94 28.04 32.72
C SER A 355 61.83 27.04 33.04
N ILE A 356 61.88 25.89 32.37
CA ILE A 356 60.86 24.86 32.54
C ILE A 356 60.96 24.18 33.90
N LYS A 357 59.82 24.04 34.56
CA LYS A 357 59.67 23.34 35.83
C LYS A 357 58.72 22.16 35.62
N GLY A 358 59.26 20.95 35.75
CA GLY A 358 58.57 19.70 35.42
C GLY A 358 59.18 19.01 34.19
N SER A 359 58.44 18.05 33.61
CA SER A 359 58.86 17.36 32.37
C SER A 359 58.64 18.26 31.15
N PRO A 360 59.59 18.34 30.20
CA PRO A 360 59.37 19.05 28.93
C PRO A 360 58.46 18.28 27.95
N THR A 361 58.27 16.98 28.14
CA THR A 361 57.49 16.12 27.24
C THR A 361 56.32 15.46 27.97
N GLN A 362 55.15 15.52 27.35
CA GLN A 362 53.88 15.02 27.85
C GLN A 362 53.31 14.01 26.87
N THR A 363 52.68 12.97 27.40
CA THR A 363 52.00 11.94 26.62
C THR A 363 50.52 11.96 26.95
N CYS A 364 49.66 11.87 25.93
CA CYS A 364 48.22 11.74 26.12
C CYS A 364 47.90 10.39 26.76
N GLY A 365 47.41 10.45 28.00
CA GLY A 365 47.03 9.30 28.81
C GLY A 365 45.72 8.65 28.35
N SER A 366 45.43 7.47 28.88
CA SER A 366 44.20 6.72 28.58
C SER A 366 42.95 7.34 29.22
N ASP A 367 43.12 8.29 30.13
CA ASP A 367 42.08 9.09 30.78
C ASP A 367 41.80 10.42 30.06
N GLY A 368 42.47 10.67 28.92
CA GLY A 368 42.37 11.94 28.18
C GLY A 368 43.14 13.09 28.83
N GLN A 369 43.99 12.81 29.82
CA GLN A 369 44.85 13.81 30.46
C GLN A 369 46.29 13.69 29.99
N TRP A 370 47.00 14.82 30.00
CA TRP A 370 48.43 14.84 29.71
C TRP A 370 49.22 14.33 30.91
N SER A 371 50.07 13.34 30.69
CA SER A 371 50.92 12.73 31.72
C SER A 371 52.41 12.76 31.34
N PRO A 372 53.31 13.21 32.23
CA PRO A 372 52.99 13.91 33.49
C PRO A 372 52.25 15.23 33.20
N GLY A 373 51.59 15.84 34.18
CA GLY A 373 50.83 17.09 33.99
C GLY A 373 51.62 18.20 33.28
N LEU A 374 50.91 19.20 32.74
CA LEU A 374 51.53 20.27 31.95
C LEU A 374 52.63 21.02 32.74
N PRO A 375 53.78 21.33 32.11
CA PRO A 375 54.88 22.00 32.79
C PRO A 375 54.60 23.47 33.07
N GLU A 376 55.29 24.03 34.07
CA GLU A 376 55.22 25.44 34.44
C GLU A 376 56.49 26.17 33.99
N CYS A 377 56.36 27.33 33.33
CA CYS A 377 57.50 28.18 32.99
C CYS A 377 57.70 29.23 34.10
N ALA A 378 58.74 29.04 34.92
CA ALA A 378 59.09 29.96 36.01
C ALA A 378 60.17 30.95 35.55
N SER A 379 60.10 32.21 36.00
CA SER A 379 61.12 33.21 35.67
C SER A 379 62.48 32.80 36.25
N ARG A 380 63.55 33.05 35.48
CA ARG A 380 64.91 32.82 35.98
C ARG A 380 65.20 33.83 37.08
N ALA A 381 65.22 33.39 38.34
CA ALA A 381 65.59 34.24 39.47
C ALA A 381 67.03 34.73 39.29
N GLY A 382 67.18 35.99 38.84
CA GLY A 382 68.47 36.64 38.70
C GLY A 382 69.09 36.93 40.07
N ASP A 383 70.36 36.59 40.22
CA ASP A 383 71.26 36.98 41.31
C ASP A 383 71.23 38.50 41.59
N VAL A 384 70.36 38.95 42.50
CA VAL A 384 70.41 40.32 43.06
C VAL A 384 70.68 40.29 44.58
N GLY A 385 70.83 39.11 45.18
CA GLY A 385 71.03 38.90 46.62
C GLY A 385 72.46 38.97 47.15
N LYS A 386 73.48 39.28 46.33
CA LYS A 386 74.90 39.28 46.76
C LYS A 386 75.55 40.66 46.98
N TYR A 387 74.89 41.76 46.62
CA TYR A 387 75.46 43.11 46.77
C TYR A 387 75.05 43.84 48.06
N VAL A 388 74.06 43.35 48.80
CA VAL A 388 73.57 44.00 50.05
C VAL A 388 74.40 43.61 51.28
N GLY A 389 75.15 42.51 51.25
CA GLY A 389 75.96 42.04 52.38
C GLY A 389 77.32 42.73 52.54
N ILE A 390 77.87 43.32 51.47
CA ILE A 390 79.23 43.90 51.48
C ILE A 390 79.22 45.31 52.10
N THR A 391 78.11 46.05 52.00
CA THR A 391 77.97 47.39 52.60
C THR A 391 77.81 47.35 54.12
N PHE A 392 77.17 46.31 54.67
CA PHE A 392 77.02 46.12 56.12
C PHE A 392 78.34 45.76 56.82
N ALA A 393 79.19 44.96 56.19
CA ALA A 393 80.48 44.56 56.76
C ALA A 393 81.45 45.75 56.90
N VAL A 394 81.46 46.67 55.94
CA VAL A 394 82.31 47.88 55.99
C VAL A 394 81.82 48.85 57.08
N LEU A 395 80.51 49.00 57.27
CA LEU A 395 79.96 49.87 58.32
C LEU A 395 80.21 49.34 59.75
N VAL A 396 80.19 48.01 59.95
CA VAL A 396 80.50 47.40 61.26
C VAL A 396 81.97 47.57 61.63
N VAL A 397 82.89 47.47 60.67
CA VAL A 397 84.34 47.68 60.92
C VAL A 397 84.62 49.14 61.31
N ILE A 398 83.99 50.11 60.65
CA ILE A 398 84.17 51.53 60.96
C ILE A 398 83.59 51.86 62.36
N ALA A 399 82.43 51.29 62.73
CA ALA A 399 81.85 51.45 64.06
C ALA A 399 82.72 50.85 65.18
N GLY A 400 83.36 49.70 64.93
CA GLY A 400 84.27 49.05 65.88
C GLY A 400 85.52 49.88 66.20
N VAL A 401 86.10 50.58 65.21
CA VAL A 401 87.26 51.45 65.41
C VAL A 401 86.88 52.70 66.22
N PHE A 402 85.71 53.29 65.95
CA PHE A 402 85.22 54.46 66.70
C PHE A 402 84.92 54.13 68.18
N LEU A 403 84.32 52.97 68.47
CA LEU A 403 84.05 52.52 69.83
C LEU A 403 85.34 52.25 70.63
N CYS A 404 86.39 51.71 69.97
CA CYS A 404 87.69 51.49 70.61
C CYS A 404 88.38 52.83 70.98
N CYS A 405 88.25 53.86 70.14
CA CYS A 405 88.76 55.20 70.43
C CYS A 405 88.02 55.90 71.58
N ILE A 406 86.71 55.70 71.73
CA ILE A 406 85.94 56.27 72.85
C ILE A 406 86.27 55.56 74.18
N TYR A 407 86.52 54.24 74.16
CA TYR A 407 86.78 53.49 75.39
C TYR A 407 88.10 53.89 76.08
N LYS A 408 89.14 54.28 75.32
CA LYS A 408 90.41 54.77 75.91
C LYS A 408 90.32 56.19 76.47
N LYS A 409 89.32 57.00 76.09
CA LYS A 409 89.20 58.41 76.55
C LYS A 409 88.33 58.59 77.81
N LYS A 410 87.53 57.59 78.20
CA LYS A 410 86.50 57.74 79.26
C LYS A 410 86.85 57.16 80.64
N ARG A 411 88.01 56.50 80.81
CA ARG A 411 88.44 55.95 82.12
C ARG A 411 89.01 57.00 83.10
N SER A 412 89.03 58.29 82.76
CA SER A 412 89.73 59.35 83.54
C SER A 412 88.84 60.33 84.34
N ARG A 413 87.52 60.16 84.49
CA ARG A 413 86.69 61.02 85.38
C ARG A 413 85.63 60.16 86.10
N LYS A 414 85.92 59.70 87.33
CA LYS A 414 85.34 60.16 88.62
C LYS A 414 83.79 60.10 88.69
N THR A 415 83.21 59.13 89.40
CA THR A 415 82.66 59.24 90.78
C THR A 415 81.62 60.35 90.96
N ASP A 416 80.34 59.99 91.13
CA ASP A 416 79.50 60.35 92.30
C ASP A 416 77.98 60.08 92.10
N LYS A 417 77.37 59.55 93.19
CA LYS A 417 76.02 59.81 93.77
C LYS A 417 74.71 59.16 93.25
N GLU A 418 74.17 58.29 94.12
CA GLU A 418 72.88 58.36 94.86
C GLU A 418 71.49 58.41 94.15
N ALA A 419 70.72 57.31 94.31
CA ALA A 419 69.31 57.09 94.76
C ALA A 419 68.18 58.17 94.58
N PRO A 420 66.87 57.86 94.81
CA PRO A 420 65.99 56.74 94.42
C PRO A 420 64.49 57.10 94.05
N LYS A 421 63.74 56.14 93.45
CA LYS A 421 62.26 55.80 93.58
C LYS A 421 61.13 56.83 93.22
N PRO A 422 59.81 56.47 93.15
CA PRO A 422 59.06 55.19 92.93
C PRO A 422 57.79 55.30 92.00
N GLY A 423 57.00 54.21 91.87
CA GLY A 423 55.53 54.19 91.59
C GLY A 423 55.08 53.50 90.29
N GLU A 424 54.48 52.30 90.34
CA GLU A 424 53.01 51.99 90.17
C GLU A 424 52.52 52.07 88.69
N ASP A 425 51.68 51.22 88.10
CA ASP A 425 51.01 49.96 88.47
C ASP A 425 50.25 49.43 87.22
N VAL A 426 49.83 48.14 87.25
CA VAL A 426 48.60 47.55 86.64
C VAL A 426 48.48 47.46 85.09
N ALA A 427 47.90 46.44 84.44
CA ALA A 427 47.51 45.05 84.71
C ALA A 427 46.84 44.43 83.46
N LEU A 428 46.80 43.08 83.38
CA LEU A 428 45.74 42.19 82.84
C LEU A 428 45.33 42.30 81.34
N SER A 429 44.76 41.31 80.62
CA SER A 429 44.37 39.91 80.84
C SER A 429 43.77 39.35 79.53
N VAL A 430 44.13 38.11 79.20
CA VAL A 430 43.29 37.00 78.65
C VAL A 430 42.26 37.29 77.54
N ARG A 431 42.50 36.74 76.33
CA ARG A 431 41.74 35.60 75.76
C ARG A 431 42.41 35.06 74.50
#